data_AF-A0A821VJ61-F1
#
_entry.id   AF-A0A821VJ61-F1
#
_cell.length_a   1.000
_cell.length_b   1.000
_cell.length_c   1.000
_cell.angle_alpha   90.00
_cell.angle_beta   90.00
_cell.angle_gamma   90.00
#
_symmetry.space_group_name_H-M   'P 1'
#
loop_
_entity.id
_entity.type
_entity.pdbx_description
1 polymer ?
#
loop_
_entity_poly.entity_id
_entity_poly.type
_entity_poly.pdbx_seq_one_letter_code
_entity_poly.pdbx_strand_id
1 'polypeptide(L)'
;MSRYKHFNDELSTADINEADALPELDVDEPHQLEFKLQLRNYASNTSPPIKKFNLNRLKICLSRRTRLERYLLMINVILLCSVLLIFLMYFYRHEDKKDPEQLCLTPICIQVSSSIYSGMNQTISPCDDFHEFVCGRWIKTNIIPKGHSGWSTTKELGRKNLIILKSILEQPLMNNSLSVFNAENEAIKFYQSCMNISEIERQQSQPLERFLKDNLNITINQWINVDKNETWQNLFVFLTKTLSTKYGFSYLLPISIGPDDKNSTWNVIHINQPQLGLDSRDYYINSTVNNRSDPDTDARNQIIRDTYINVASALLQLLGFEKNQSETRINDIIQFEIELATIS
;
A
#
# COMPACT_ATOMS: atom_id res chain seq x y z
N MET A 1 -30.77 10.77 -18.35
CA MET A 1 -30.78 10.01 -19.62
C MET A 1 -29.46 10.22 -20.35
N SER A 2 -28.45 9.37 -20.09
CA SER A 2 -27.37 9.07 -21.06
C SER A 2 -26.55 7.88 -20.56
N ARG A 3 -26.79 6.73 -21.19
CA ARG A 3 -25.93 5.56 -21.39
C ARG A 3 -25.03 5.11 -20.24
N TYR A 4 -25.64 4.33 -19.36
CA TYR A 4 -24.97 3.34 -18.51
C TYR A 4 -24.59 2.12 -19.35
N LYS A 5 -23.32 1.75 -19.33
CA LYS A 5 -22.86 0.44 -19.80
C LYS A 5 -22.58 -0.36 -18.53
N HIS A 6 -23.38 -1.39 -18.27
CA HIS A 6 -23.03 -2.44 -17.32
C HIS A 6 -21.68 -3.02 -17.78
N PHE A 7 -20.66 -2.90 -16.94
CA PHE A 7 -19.46 -3.71 -17.07
C PHE A 7 -19.74 -4.95 -16.24
N ASN A 8 -19.82 -6.12 -16.89
CA ASN A 8 -20.00 -7.39 -16.20
C ASN A 8 -18.78 -7.66 -15.31
N ASP A 9 -19.04 -7.99 -14.05
CA ASP A 9 -18.08 -8.41 -13.01
C ASP A 9 -17.64 -9.87 -13.22
N GLU A 10 -17.19 -10.24 -14.42
CA GLU A 10 -16.61 -11.56 -14.66
C GLU A 10 -15.09 -11.44 -14.78
N LEU A 11 -14.37 -12.05 -13.82
CA LEU A 11 -12.97 -12.40 -14.01
C LEU A 11 -12.89 -13.29 -15.26
N SER A 12 -11.87 -13.07 -16.09
CA SER A 12 -11.61 -14.01 -17.16
C SER A 12 -11.24 -15.36 -16.53
N THR A 13 -11.58 -16.46 -17.20
CA THR A 13 -11.16 -17.82 -16.79
C THR A 13 -9.64 -17.96 -16.61
N ALA A 14 -8.84 -17.00 -17.12
CA ALA A 14 -7.40 -16.94 -16.90
C ALA A 14 -7.02 -16.49 -15.47
N ASP A 15 -7.78 -15.58 -14.87
CA ASP A 15 -7.48 -15.03 -13.53
C ASP A 15 -7.77 -16.04 -12.40
N ILE A 16 -8.68 -17.00 -12.64
CA ILE A 16 -9.04 -18.08 -11.70
C ILE A 16 -7.98 -19.18 -11.70
N ASN A 17 -7.45 -19.55 -12.87
CA ASN A 17 -6.43 -20.60 -12.99
C ASN A 17 -5.05 -20.17 -12.45
N GLU A 18 -4.78 -18.87 -12.34
CA GLU A 18 -3.52 -18.35 -11.77
C GLU A 18 -3.49 -18.46 -10.23
N ALA A 19 -4.66 -18.48 -9.57
CA ALA A 19 -4.78 -18.62 -8.12
C ALA A 19 -4.55 -20.06 -7.62
N ASP A 20 -4.98 -21.06 -8.39
CA ASP A 20 -4.80 -22.49 -8.06
C ASP A 20 -3.36 -22.99 -8.27
N ALA A 21 -2.49 -22.18 -8.88
CA ALA A 21 -1.11 -22.53 -9.23
C ALA A 21 -0.05 -21.89 -8.31
N LEU A 22 -0.43 -21.18 -7.26
CA LEU A 22 0.51 -20.54 -6.34
C LEU A 22 1.08 -21.59 -5.35
N PRO A 23 2.40 -21.86 -5.36
CA PRO A 23 3.02 -22.69 -4.33
C PRO A 23 2.93 -22.00 -2.94
N GLU A 24 2.82 -22.80 -1.88
CA GLU A 24 2.94 -22.32 -0.50
C GLU A 24 4.24 -21.52 -0.34
N LEU A 25 4.10 -20.27 0.09
CA LEU A 25 5.23 -19.40 0.43
C LEU A 25 5.80 -19.84 1.78
N ASP A 26 6.96 -20.48 1.76
CA ASP A 26 7.80 -20.69 2.94
C ASP A 26 8.50 -19.37 3.30
N VAL A 27 8.29 -18.86 4.51
CA VAL A 27 8.61 -17.47 4.91
C VAL A 27 10.02 -17.35 5.53
N ASP A 28 10.82 -18.42 5.54
CA ASP A 28 12.10 -18.47 6.28
C ASP A 28 13.38 -18.46 5.42
N GLU A 29 13.36 -18.02 4.15
CA GLU A 29 14.58 -18.03 3.30
C GLU A 29 15.33 -16.67 3.22
N PRO A 30 16.59 -16.57 3.68
CA PRO A 30 17.36 -15.33 3.69
C PRO A 30 18.27 -15.21 2.45
N HIS A 31 17.75 -14.73 1.32
CA HIS A 31 18.57 -14.36 0.16
C HIS A 31 18.30 -12.94 -0.34
N GLN A 32 18.78 -11.95 0.41
CA GLN A 32 18.80 -10.52 0.02
C GLN A 32 20.18 -9.89 0.33
N LEU A 33 21.26 -10.44 -0.23
CA LEU A 33 22.62 -9.86 -0.10
C LEU A 33 23.36 -9.62 -1.43
N GLU A 34 22.76 -9.86 -2.59
CA GLU A 34 23.45 -9.66 -3.87
C GLU A 34 23.17 -8.31 -4.56
N PHE A 35 22.19 -7.53 -4.10
CA PHE A 35 21.82 -6.29 -4.80
C PHE A 35 22.79 -5.11 -4.57
N LYS A 36 23.75 -5.21 -3.64
CA LYS A 36 24.67 -4.11 -3.28
C LYS A 36 25.95 -4.03 -4.11
N LEU A 37 26.24 -4.99 -5.00
CA LEU A 37 27.53 -5.07 -5.70
C LEU A 37 27.53 -4.49 -7.13
N GLN A 38 26.38 -4.21 -7.74
CA GLN A 38 26.32 -3.78 -9.14
C GLN A 38 26.50 -2.27 -9.40
N LEU A 39 26.50 -1.42 -8.36
CA LEU A 39 26.57 0.05 -8.53
C LEU A 39 27.98 0.68 -8.47
N ARG A 40 29.07 -0.12 -8.44
CA ARG A 40 30.41 0.39 -8.10
C ARG A 40 31.44 0.49 -9.23
N ASN A 41 31.07 0.38 -10.49
CA ASN A 41 32.04 0.49 -11.59
C ASN A 41 31.66 1.59 -12.59
N TYR A 42 31.90 2.84 -12.21
CA TYR A 42 32.10 3.93 -13.17
C TYR A 42 33.53 4.46 -12.99
N ALA A 43 34.47 3.87 -13.71
CA ALA A 43 35.87 4.29 -13.71
C ALA A 43 36.12 5.24 -14.88
N SER A 44 36.65 6.41 -14.57
CA SER A 44 37.05 7.47 -15.49
C SER A 44 38.25 7.06 -16.35
N ASN A 45 38.14 7.21 -17.67
CA ASN A 45 39.25 7.03 -18.61
C ASN A 45 40.23 8.21 -18.57
N THR A 46 41.49 7.97 -18.24
CA THR A 46 42.61 8.89 -18.52
C THR A 46 43.72 8.16 -19.26
N SER A 47 44.02 8.59 -20.49
CA SER A 47 45.09 8.04 -21.33
C SER A 47 46.45 8.67 -20.96
N PRO A 48 47.55 7.90 -20.82
CA PRO A 48 48.88 8.47 -20.62
C PRO A 48 49.53 8.91 -21.95
N PRO A 49 50.49 9.85 -21.92
CA PRO A 49 51.07 10.41 -23.14
C PRO A 49 52.13 9.51 -23.76
N ILE A 50 52.09 9.38 -25.09
CA ILE A 50 53.01 8.58 -25.89
C ILE A 50 54.32 9.35 -26.10
N LYS A 51 55.46 8.81 -25.63
CA LYS A 51 56.80 9.30 -26.01
C LYS A 51 57.22 8.69 -27.36
N LYS A 52 57.58 9.55 -28.32
CA LYS A 52 58.10 9.14 -29.64
C LYS A 52 59.46 8.44 -29.51
N PHE A 53 59.53 7.21 -30.01
CA PHE A 53 60.73 6.39 -30.05
C PHE A 53 61.64 6.81 -31.22
N ASN A 54 62.93 7.07 -30.95
CA ASN A 54 63.88 7.62 -31.94
C ASN A 54 64.66 6.49 -32.66
N LEU A 55 64.30 6.20 -33.92
CA LEU A 55 64.85 5.11 -34.72
C LEU A 55 66.33 5.26 -35.11
N ASN A 56 66.94 6.46 -34.97
CA ASN A 56 68.32 6.69 -35.39
C ASN A 56 69.36 6.01 -34.48
N ARG A 57 69.01 5.66 -33.23
CA ARG A 57 69.90 4.88 -32.34
C ARG A 57 70.04 3.41 -32.74
N LEU A 58 69.04 2.82 -33.41
CA LEU A 58 69.09 1.41 -33.83
C LEU A 58 70.11 1.19 -34.95
N LYS A 59 70.19 2.10 -35.93
CA LYS A 59 71.11 2.00 -37.08
C LYS A 59 72.59 1.94 -36.67
N ILE A 60 72.98 2.65 -35.62
CA ILE A 60 74.37 2.67 -35.12
C ILE A 60 74.73 1.32 -34.47
N CYS A 61 73.79 0.67 -33.78
CA CYS A 61 74.02 -0.59 -33.07
C CYS A 61 74.14 -1.82 -34.01
N LEU A 62 73.52 -1.76 -35.19
CA LEU A 62 73.52 -2.84 -36.19
C LEU A 62 74.76 -2.86 -37.11
N SER A 63 75.45 -1.72 -37.29
CA SER A 63 76.58 -1.62 -38.24
C SER A 63 77.89 -2.27 -37.75
N ARG A 64 78.05 -2.44 -36.42
CA ARG A 64 79.29 -2.95 -35.78
C ARG A 64 79.30 -4.47 -35.52
N ARG A 65 78.23 -5.20 -35.82
CA ARG A 65 78.08 -6.63 -35.46
C ARG A 65 78.47 -7.58 -36.60
N THR A 66 79.08 -8.70 -36.25
CA THR A 66 79.54 -9.76 -37.16
C THR A 66 78.37 -10.49 -37.83
N ARG A 67 78.63 -11.24 -38.92
CA ARG A 67 77.56 -11.93 -39.69
C ARG A 67 76.76 -12.92 -38.83
N LEU A 68 77.42 -13.60 -37.89
CA LEU A 68 76.78 -14.54 -36.96
C LEU A 68 75.88 -13.82 -35.94
N GLU A 69 76.33 -12.69 -35.38
CA GLU A 69 75.54 -11.90 -34.45
C GLU A 69 74.27 -11.33 -35.10
N ARG A 70 74.35 -10.92 -36.37
CA ARG A 70 73.17 -10.47 -37.12
C ARG A 70 72.16 -11.59 -37.31
N TYR A 71 72.63 -12.81 -37.60
CA TYR A 71 71.76 -13.98 -37.74
C TYR A 71 71.08 -14.36 -36.42
N LEU A 72 71.83 -14.38 -35.31
CA LEU A 72 71.28 -14.65 -33.98
C LEU A 72 70.28 -13.57 -33.51
N LEU A 73 70.50 -12.30 -33.86
CA LEU A 73 69.54 -11.23 -33.56
C LEU A 73 68.26 -11.38 -34.38
N MET A 74 68.36 -11.75 -35.65
CA MET A 74 67.19 -12.01 -36.49
C MET A 74 66.35 -13.17 -35.91
N ILE A 75 66.99 -14.25 -35.48
CA ILE A 75 66.29 -15.36 -34.81
C ILE A 75 65.61 -14.90 -33.52
N ASN A 76 66.31 -14.15 -32.67
CA ASN A 76 65.72 -13.65 -31.41
C ASN A 76 64.54 -12.70 -31.66
N VAL A 77 64.62 -11.83 -32.69
CA VAL A 77 63.51 -10.96 -33.07
C VAL A 77 62.33 -11.77 -33.57
N ILE A 78 62.56 -12.80 -34.40
CA ILE A 78 61.50 -13.71 -34.88
C ILE A 78 60.85 -14.45 -33.70
N LEU A 79 61.63 -14.92 -32.74
CA LEU A 79 61.14 -15.60 -31.54
C LEU A 79 60.35 -14.65 -30.62
N LEU A 80 60.80 -13.41 -30.48
CA LEU A 80 60.09 -12.40 -29.72
C LEU A 80 58.75 -12.03 -30.39
N CYS A 81 58.75 -11.91 -31.72
CA CYS A 81 57.54 -11.67 -32.51
C CYS A 81 56.56 -12.83 -32.44
N SER A 82 57.03 -14.09 -32.45
CA SER A 82 56.15 -15.26 -32.32
C SER A 82 55.54 -15.35 -30.92
N VAL A 83 56.31 -15.07 -29.86
CA VAL A 83 55.77 -15.00 -28.49
C VAL A 83 54.76 -13.87 -28.36
N LEU A 84 55.04 -12.68 -28.92
CA LEU A 84 54.08 -11.56 -28.94
C LEU A 84 52.80 -11.91 -29.70
N LEU A 85 52.87 -12.62 -30.82
CA LEU A 85 51.70 -13.07 -31.57
C LEU A 85 50.88 -14.10 -30.78
N ILE A 86 51.53 -15.03 -30.07
CA ILE A 86 50.85 -15.99 -29.19
C ILE A 86 50.19 -15.26 -28.02
N PHE A 87 50.88 -14.28 -27.43
CA PHE A 87 50.35 -13.47 -26.34
C PHE A 87 49.16 -12.64 -26.83
N LEU A 88 49.25 -12.00 -27.99
CA LEU A 88 48.15 -11.28 -28.62
C LEU A 88 46.98 -12.22 -28.94
N MET A 89 47.21 -13.43 -29.45
CA MET A 89 46.13 -14.41 -29.67
C MET A 89 45.51 -14.92 -28.36
N TYR A 90 46.30 -15.07 -27.30
CA TYR A 90 45.82 -15.43 -25.97
C TYR A 90 44.94 -14.32 -25.40
N PHE A 91 45.41 -13.06 -25.46
CA PHE A 91 44.64 -11.90 -25.04
C PHE A 91 43.40 -11.71 -25.92
N TYR A 92 43.47 -11.86 -27.23
CA TYR A 92 42.31 -11.77 -28.13
C TYR A 92 41.27 -12.88 -27.88
N ARG A 93 41.70 -14.05 -27.36
CA ARG A 93 40.78 -15.10 -26.88
C ARG A 93 40.20 -14.80 -25.50
N HIS A 94 40.88 -13.99 -24.70
CA HIS A 94 40.50 -13.68 -23.32
C HIS A 94 39.78 -12.32 -23.19
N GLU A 95 39.85 -11.48 -24.22
CA GLU A 95 39.14 -10.22 -24.35
C GLU A 95 37.69 -10.55 -24.76
N ASP A 96 36.85 -10.62 -23.72
CA ASP A 96 35.39 -10.55 -23.76
C ASP A 96 34.66 -11.61 -24.60
N LYS A 97 34.72 -12.87 -24.15
CA LYS A 97 33.45 -13.56 -23.88
C LYS A 97 32.91 -13.08 -22.53
N LYS A 98 32.50 -11.81 -22.46
CA LYS A 98 31.37 -11.51 -21.58
C LYS A 98 30.23 -12.27 -22.21
N ASP A 99 29.82 -13.37 -21.58
CA ASP A 99 28.49 -13.89 -21.86
C ASP A 99 27.57 -12.66 -21.85
N PRO A 100 26.77 -12.42 -22.92
CA PRO A 100 25.74 -11.40 -22.81
C PRO A 100 25.00 -11.71 -21.53
N GLU A 101 24.96 -10.75 -20.58
CA GLU A 101 24.31 -10.90 -19.27
C GLU A 101 23.14 -11.85 -19.43
N GLN A 102 23.23 -13.04 -18.83
CA GLN A 102 22.36 -14.17 -19.16
C GLN A 102 20.89 -13.73 -19.03
N LEU A 103 20.29 -13.31 -20.16
CA LEU A 103 18.98 -12.67 -20.13
C LEU A 103 17.98 -13.71 -19.64
N CYS A 104 17.25 -13.37 -18.58
CA CYS A 104 16.22 -14.25 -18.06
C CYS A 104 15.04 -14.27 -19.05
N LEU A 105 14.89 -15.37 -19.79
CA LEU A 105 13.80 -15.57 -20.75
C LEU A 105 12.75 -16.57 -20.24
N THR A 106 12.69 -16.79 -18.92
CA THR A 106 11.60 -17.57 -18.33
C THR A 106 10.28 -16.82 -18.50
N PRO A 107 9.13 -17.51 -18.57
CA PRO A 107 7.82 -16.87 -18.68
C PRO A 107 7.59 -15.81 -17.60
N ILE A 108 8.00 -16.09 -16.36
CA ILE A 108 7.88 -15.17 -15.21
C ILE A 108 8.72 -13.91 -15.44
N CYS A 109 9.96 -14.03 -15.89
CA CYS A 109 10.80 -12.87 -16.19
C CYS A 109 10.21 -11.99 -17.29
N ILE A 110 9.64 -12.60 -18.34
CA ILE A 110 8.97 -11.86 -19.42
C ILE A 110 7.71 -11.16 -18.91
N GLN A 111 6.89 -11.84 -18.10
CA GLN A 111 5.67 -11.29 -17.55
C GLN A 111 5.94 -10.10 -16.61
N VAL A 112 6.87 -10.26 -15.66
CA VAL A 112 7.24 -9.22 -14.70
C VAL A 112 7.89 -8.02 -15.40
N SER A 113 8.85 -8.25 -16.30
CA SER A 113 9.50 -7.17 -17.04
C SER A 113 8.52 -6.40 -17.93
N SER A 114 7.58 -7.10 -18.59
CA SER A 114 6.50 -6.48 -19.37
C SER A 114 5.58 -5.62 -18.49
N SER A 115 5.18 -6.13 -17.33
CA SER A 115 4.36 -5.39 -16.37
C SER A 115 5.03 -4.09 -15.91
N ILE A 116 6.30 -4.17 -15.48
CA ILE A 116 7.10 -3.00 -15.11
C ILE A 116 7.18 -2.01 -16.27
N TYR A 117 7.59 -2.49 -17.45
CA TYR A 117 7.77 -1.66 -18.63
C TYR A 117 6.47 -0.97 -19.07
N SER A 118 5.33 -1.63 -18.88
CA SER A 118 4.02 -1.07 -19.23
C SER A 118 3.68 0.17 -18.41
N GLY A 119 4.09 0.24 -17.15
CA GLY A 119 3.84 1.38 -16.26
C GLY A 119 4.79 2.57 -16.44
N MET A 120 5.97 2.33 -17.01
CA MET A 120 7.05 3.33 -17.12
C MET A 120 6.77 4.39 -18.18
N ASN A 121 7.15 5.65 -17.88
CA ASN A 121 7.26 6.74 -18.84
C ASN A 121 8.73 7.05 -19.16
N GLN A 122 9.25 6.44 -20.22
CA GLN A 122 10.65 6.61 -20.64
C GLN A 122 10.98 7.99 -21.24
N THR A 123 10.01 8.88 -21.39
CA THR A 123 10.26 10.25 -21.90
C THR A 123 10.84 11.19 -20.84
N ILE A 124 10.81 10.77 -19.57
CA ILE A 124 11.30 11.54 -18.41
C ILE A 124 12.59 10.90 -17.92
N SER A 125 13.57 11.72 -17.53
CA SER A 125 14.78 11.21 -16.90
C SER A 125 14.44 10.71 -15.48
N PRO A 126 14.90 9.51 -15.08
CA PRO A 126 14.73 9.04 -13.70
C PRO A 126 15.41 9.95 -12.67
N CYS A 127 16.38 10.77 -13.08
CA CYS A 127 17.05 11.74 -12.22
C CYS A 127 16.24 13.04 -12.02
N ASP A 128 15.29 13.33 -12.91
CA ASP A 128 14.46 14.53 -12.83
C ASP A 128 13.18 14.26 -12.04
N ASP A 129 12.47 13.17 -12.38
CA ASP A 129 11.31 12.69 -11.65
C ASP A 129 11.24 11.16 -11.75
N PHE A 130 11.76 10.48 -10.72
CA PHE A 130 11.76 9.03 -10.67
C PHE A 130 10.33 8.46 -10.61
N HIS A 131 9.39 9.17 -9.98
CA HIS A 131 8.01 8.71 -9.84
C HIS A 131 7.28 8.75 -11.19
N GLU A 132 7.37 9.83 -11.95
CA GLU A 132 6.81 9.88 -13.31
C GLU A 132 7.52 8.89 -14.23
N PHE A 133 8.85 8.71 -14.12
CA PHE A 133 9.57 7.72 -14.91
C PHE A 133 9.04 6.29 -14.69
N VAL A 134 8.80 5.88 -13.44
CA VAL A 134 8.37 4.51 -13.13
C VAL A 134 6.86 4.29 -13.21
N CYS A 135 6.05 5.28 -12.84
CA CYS A 135 4.58 5.15 -12.72
C CYS A 135 3.79 5.95 -13.76
N GLY A 136 4.43 6.84 -14.52
CA GLY A 136 3.74 7.87 -15.29
C GLY A 136 2.78 7.34 -16.36
N ARG A 137 3.08 6.17 -16.96
CA ARG A 137 2.13 5.52 -17.87
C ARG A 137 1.02 4.83 -17.10
N TRP A 138 1.33 4.15 -16.00
CA TRP A 138 0.33 3.49 -15.14
C TRP A 138 -0.76 4.46 -14.68
N ILE A 139 -0.38 5.66 -14.22
CA ILE A 139 -1.34 6.69 -13.77
C ILE A 139 -2.24 7.15 -14.92
N LYS A 140 -1.70 7.26 -16.15
CA LYS A 140 -2.46 7.68 -17.33
C LYS A 140 -3.43 6.62 -17.82
N THR A 141 -3.13 5.34 -17.62
CA THR A 141 -3.94 4.23 -18.12
C THR A 141 -4.89 3.64 -17.08
N ASN A 142 -4.63 3.84 -15.78
CA ASN A 142 -5.46 3.31 -14.70
C ASN A 142 -6.35 4.39 -14.09
N ILE A 143 -7.62 4.39 -14.47
CA ILE A 143 -8.63 5.26 -13.87
C ILE A 143 -9.06 4.71 -12.50
N ILE A 144 -9.34 5.61 -11.55
CA ILE A 144 -9.91 5.22 -10.26
C ILE A 144 -11.31 4.63 -10.50
N PRO A 145 -11.56 3.36 -10.17
CA PRO A 145 -12.87 2.75 -10.39
C PRO A 145 -13.95 3.41 -9.54
N LYS A 146 -15.21 3.30 -9.99
CA LYS A 146 -16.36 3.79 -9.22
C LYS A 146 -16.41 3.10 -7.85
N GLY A 147 -16.78 3.86 -6.83
CA GLY A 147 -16.82 3.37 -5.44
C GLY A 147 -15.47 3.39 -4.73
N HIS A 148 -14.42 3.92 -5.36
CA HIS A 148 -13.11 4.07 -4.74
C HIS A 148 -12.66 5.53 -4.74
N SER A 149 -12.06 5.97 -3.63
CA SER A 149 -11.48 7.30 -3.47
C SER A 149 -10.03 7.42 -3.98
N GLY A 150 -9.42 6.29 -4.33
CA GLY A 150 -8.06 6.21 -4.85
C GLY A 150 -7.77 4.80 -5.36
N TRP A 151 -6.78 4.65 -6.24
CA TRP A 151 -6.42 3.38 -6.85
C TRP A 151 -4.91 3.20 -6.90
N SER A 152 -4.45 1.98 -6.63
CA SER A 152 -3.04 1.61 -6.62
C SER A 152 -2.91 0.11 -6.89
N THR A 153 -1.69 -0.34 -7.17
CA THR A 153 -1.37 -1.77 -7.33
C THR A 153 -1.73 -2.58 -6.08
N THR A 154 -1.55 -2.02 -4.86
CA THR A 154 -1.97 -2.66 -3.61
C THR A 154 -3.49 -2.79 -3.50
N LYS A 155 -4.25 -1.79 -3.98
CA LYS A 155 -5.72 -1.88 -4.02
C LYS A 155 -6.21 -2.88 -5.05
N GLU A 156 -5.54 -2.97 -6.19
CA GLU A 156 -5.82 -4.01 -7.20
C GLU A 156 -5.59 -5.41 -6.62
N LEU A 157 -4.46 -5.62 -5.94
CA LEU A 157 -4.17 -6.88 -5.24
C LEU A 157 -5.20 -7.18 -4.16
N GLY A 158 -5.57 -6.18 -3.34
CA GLY A 158 -6.62 -6.32 -2.34
C GLY A 158 -7.96 -6.74 -2.95
N ARG A 159 -8.33 -6.19 -4.12
CA ARG A 159 -9.53 -6.60 -4.86
C ARG A 159 -9.44 -8.06 -5.31
N LYS A 160 -8.30 -8.51 -5.86
CA LYS A 160 -8.09 -9.91 -6.24
C LYS A 160 -8.26 -10.85 -5.04
N ASN A 161 -7.69 -10.49 -3.89
CA ASN A 161 -7.87 -11.25 -2.65
C ASN A 161 -9.33 -11.32 -2.20
N LEU A 162 -10.09 -10.21 -2.29
CA LEU A 162 -11.51 -10.19 -1.94
C LEU A 162 -12.35 -11.12 -2.83
N ILE A 163 -11.98 -11.26 -4.11
CA ILE A 163 -12.67 -12.18 -5.03
C ILE A 163 -12.43 -13.65 -4.62
N ILE A 164 -11.19 -14.00 -4.28
CA ILE A 164 -10.84 -15.33 -3.77
C ILE A 164 -11.57 -15.60 -2.45
N LEU A 165 -11.53 -14.66 -1.50
CA LEU A 165 -12.25 -14.77 -0.23
C LEU A 165 -13.76 -14.96 -0.44
N LYS A 166 -14.37 -14.21 -1.37
CA LYS A 166 -15.76 -14.39 -1.76
C LYS A 166 -16.01 -15.82 -2.25
N SER A 167 -15.17 -16.36 -3.14
CA SER A 167 -15.34 -17.73 -3.64
C SER A 167 -15.23 -18.80 -2.55
N ILE A 168 -14.44 -18.57 -1.51
CA ILE A 168 -14.31 -19.46 -0.35
C ILE A 168 -15.56 -19.36 0.52
N LEU A 169 -16.01 -18.15 0.81
CA LEU A 169 -17.15 -17.89 1.72
C LEU A 169 -18.53 -18.23 1.11
N GLU A 170 -18.62 -18.32 -0.22
CA GLU A 170 -19.81 -18.76 -0.95
C GLU A 170 -19.93 -20.29 -1.07
N GLN A 171 -18.94 -21.04 -0.61
CA GLN A 171 -19.01 -22.51 -0.61
C GLN A 171 -20.09 -23.02 0.36
N PRO A 172 -20.67 -24.20 0.09
CA PRO A 172 -21.58 -24.84 1.03
C PRO A 172 -20.85 -25.15 2.34
N LEU A 173 -21.59 -25.20 3.44
CA LEU A 173 -21.04 -25.58 4.74
C LEU A 173 -20.34 -26.94 4.65
N MET A 174 -19.16 -27.03 5.25
CA MET A 174 -18.37 -28.25 5.22
C MET A 174 -19.00 -29.28 6.16
N ASN A 175 -19.43 -30.41 5.60
CA ASN A 175 -20.13 -31.48 6.32
C ASN A 175 -19.21 -32.39 7.16
N ASN A 176 -17.89 -32.13 7.19
CA ASN A 176 -16.89 -33.11 7.60
C ASN A 176 -16.16 -32.81 8.93
N SER A 177 -16.63 -31.87 9.76
CA SER A 177 -15.98 -31.64 11.06
C SER A 177 -16.54 -32.55 12.14
N LEU A 178 -15.67 -33.40 12.71
CA LEU A 178 -15.91 -34.14 13.95
C LEU A 178 -16.10 -33.21 15.17
N SER A 179 -15.84 -31.90 15.03
CA SER A 179 -16.08 -30.89 16.06
C SER A 179 -17.43 -30.18 15.85
N VAL A 180 -18.11 -29.93 16.97
CA VAL A 180 -19.35 -29.13 17.06
C VAL A 180 -19.10 -27.66 16.68
N PHE A 181 -17.85 -27.19 16.76
CA PHE A 181 -17.44 -25.84 16.41
C PHE A 181 -16.40 -25.88 15.29
N ASN A 182 -16.74 -25.31 14.15
CA ASN A 182 -15.86 -25.16 12.99
C ASN A 182 -15.83 -23.66 12.64
N ALA A 183 -14.66 -23.03 12.81
CA ALA A 183 -14.47 -21.60 12.58
C ALA A 183 -14.74 -21.19 11.12
N GLU A 184 -14.42 -22.05 10.15
CA GLU A 184 -14.69 -21.81 8.74
C GLU A 184 -16.19 -21.79 8.47
N ASN A 185 -16.93 -22.76 9.03
CA ASN A 185 -18.39 -22.78 8.94
C ASN A 185 -19.04 -21.56 9.60
N GLU A 186 -18.51 -21.07 10.73
CA GLU A 186 -19.00 -19.84 11.35
C GLU A 186 -18.70 -18.60 10.48
N ALA A 187 -17.53 -18.53 9.83
CA ALA A 187 -17.21 -17.47 8.89
C ALA A 187 -18.16 -17.47 7.67
N ILE A 188 -18.45 -18.65 7.11
CA ILE A 188 -19.40 -18.81 6.00
C ILE A 188 -20.81 -18.37 6.43
N LYS A 189 -21.30 -18.81 7.61
CA LYS A 189 -22.61 -18.40 8.13
C LYS A 189 -22.67 -16.89 8.34
N PHE A 190 -21.62 -16.29 8.90
CA PHE A 190 -21.53 -14.85 9.10
C PHE A 190 -21.61 -14.10 7.76
N TYR A 191 -20.83 -14.54 6.77
CA TYR A 191 -20.88 -13.98 5.41
C TYR A 191 -22.28 -14.09 4.81
N GLN A 192 -22.89 -15.28 4.84
CA GLN A 192 -24.25 -15.50 4.32
C GLN A 192 -25.30 -14.63 5.02
N SER A 193 -25.14 -14.37 6.32
CA SER A 193 -26.05 -13.46 7.05
C SER A 193 -25.96 -12.01 6.55
N CYS A 194 -24.74 -11.55 6.21
CA CYS A 194 -24.50 -10.23 5.64
C CYS A 194 -25.02 -10.10 4.20
N MET A 195 -24.89 -11.17 3.41
CA MET A 195 -25.34 -11.19 2.01
C MET A 195 -26.86 -11.35 1.84
N ASN A 196 -27.59 -11.70 2.91
CA ASN A 196 -29.04 -11.83 2.87
C ASN A 196 -29.74 -10.46 2.97
N ILE A 197 -29.61 -9.67 1.90
CA ILE A 197 -30.19 -8.32 1.80
C ILE A 197 -31.72 -8.36 2.02
N SER A 198 -32.42 -9.39 1.52
CA SER A 198 -33.86 -9.52 1.70
C SER A 198 -34.27 -9.58 3.18
N GLU A 199 -33.51 -10.27 4.02
CA GLU A 199 -33.76 -10.33 5.46
C GLU A 199 -33.41 -9.00 6.15
N ILE A 200 -32.31 -8.36 5.75
CA ILE A 200 -31.90 -7.05 6.25
C ILE A 200 -33.00 -6.01 5.98
N GLU A 201 -33.48 -5.94 4.74
CA GLU A 201 -34.56 -5.03 4.32
C GLU A 201 -35.90 -5.36 4.99
N ARG A 202 -36.15 -6.63 5.32
CA ARG A 202 -37.34 -7.04 6.07
C ARG A 202 -37.29 -6.57 7.53
N GLN A 203 -36.12 -6.63 8.16
CA GLN A 203 -35.93 -6.27 9.57
C GLN A 203 -35.84 -4.75 9.78
N GLN A 204 -35.36 -4.01 8.77
CA GLN A 204 -35.17 -2.56 8.83
C GLN A 204 -34.45 -2.14 10.13
N SER A 205 -34.97 -1.14 10.84
CA SER A 205 -34.37 -0.58 12.06
C SER A 205 -34.68 -1.38 13.34
N GLN A 206 -35.45 -2.46 13.27
CA GLN A 206 -35.85 -3.23 14.45
C GLN A 206 -34.67 -3.79 15.26
N PRO A 207 -33.57 -4.29 14.67
CA PRO A 207 -32.41 -4.73 15.45
C PRO A 207 -31.80 -3.60 16.28
N LEU A 208 -31.72 -2.38 15.73
CA LEU A 208 -31.25 -1.20 16.44
C LEU A 208 -32.22 -0.80 17.56
N GLU A 209 -33.53 -0.83 17.32
CA GLU A 209 -34.52 -0.53 18.34
C GLU A 209 -34.45 -1.50 19.52
N ARG A 210 -34.32 -2.82 19.26
CA ARG A 210 -34.10 -3.83 20.31
C ARG A 210 -32.83 -3.56 21.09
N PHE A 211 -31.74 -3.25 20.40
CA PHE A 211 -30.47 -2.89 21.04
C PHE A 211 -30.61 -1.68 21.98
N LEU A 212 -31.25 -0.61 21.52
CA LEU A 212 -31.45 0.60 22.34
C LEU A 212 -32.35 0.34 23.55
N LYS A 213 -33.41 -0.45 23.37
CA LYS A 213 -34.31 -0.83 24.47
C LYS A 213 -33.61 -1.70 25.51
N ASP A 214 -32.91 -2.74 25.09
CA ASP A 214 -32.32 -3.74 25.99
C ASP A 214 -31.11 -3.19 26.76
N ASN A 215 -30.38 -2.23 26.19
CA ASN A 215 -29.14 -1.72 26.78
C ASN A 215 -29.29 -0.32 27.39
N LEU A 216 -30.15 0.54 26.83
CA LEU A 216 -30.28 1.95 27.23
C LEU A 216 -31.69 2.31 27.70
N ASN A 217 -32.67 1.41 27.59
CA ASN A 217 -34.07 1.64 27.95
C ASN A 217 -34.68 2.88 27.26
N ILE A 218 -34.34 3.09 25.98
CA ILE A 218 -34.89 4.15 25.13
C ILE A 218 -35.47 3.57 23.84
N THR A 219 -36.39 4.30 23.21
CA THR A 219 -36.83 3.98 21.84
C THR A 219 -35.89 4.62 20.81
N ILE A 220 -36.00 4.16 19.56
CA ILE A 220 -35.09 4.57 18.48
C ILE A 220 -35.19 6.05 18.10
N ASN A 221 -36.33 6.67 18.36
CA ASN A 221 -36.61 8.09 18.14
C ASN A 221 -36.53 8.92 19.44
N GLN A 222 -35.89 8.39 20.48
CA GLN A 222 -35.68 9.08 21.74
C GLN A 222 -34.20 9.33 21.97
N TRP A 223 -33.90 10.50 22.55
CA TRP A 223 -32.57 10.78 23.07
C TRP A 223 -32.47 10.34 24.53
N ILE A 224 -31.26 10.02 24.98
CA ILE A 224 -31.02 9.71 26.39
C ILE A 224 -31.40 10.93 27.22
N ASN A 225 -32.43 10.79 28.04
CA ASN A 225 -32.82 11.83 28.98
C ASN A 225 -31.99 11.66 30.26
N VAL A 226 -31.12 12.62 30.53
CA VAL A 226 -30.26 12.60 31.72
C VAL A 226 -31.04 13.29 32.85
N ASP A 227 -31.21 12.59 33.98
CA ASP A 227 -31.79 13.21 35.18
C ASP A 227 -30.94 14.44 35.55
N LYS A 228 -31.59 15.55 35.91
CA LYS A 228 -30.91 16.77 36.34
C LYS A 228 -30.01 16.56 37.55
N ASN A 229 -30.29 15.53 38.34
CA ASN A 229 -29.46 15.16 39.50
C ASN A 229 -28.30 14.21 39.14
N GLU A 230 -28.26 13.70 37.91
CA GLU A 230 -27.20 12.82 37.46
C GLU A 230 -25.99 13.61 36.98
N THR A 231 -24.79 13.15 37.33
CA THR A 231 -23.56 13.77 36.84
C THR A 231 -23.19 13.19 35.48
N TRP A 232 -22.56 14.00 34.62
CA TRP A 232 -22.11 13.50 33.32
C TRP A 232 -21.10 12.35 33.49
N GLN A 233 -20.31 12.34 34.57
CA GLN A 233 -19.34 11.28 34.87
C GLN A 233 -20.03 9.93 35.13
N ASN A 234 -21.11 9.93 35.91
CA ASN A 234 -21.87 8.72 36.18
C ASN A 234 -22.53 8.19 34.90
N LEU A 235 -23.10 9.08 34.07
CA LEU A 235 -23.62 8.71 32.76
C LEU A 235 -22.52 8.13 31.86
N PHE A 236 -21.35 8.76 31.82
CA PHE A 236 -20.19 8.28 31.07
C PHE A 236 -19.76 6.87 31.53
N VAL A 237 -19.65 6.65 32.85
CA VAL A 237 -19.31 5.33 33.42
C VAL A 237 -20.39 4.29 33.07
N PHE A 238 -21.67 4.66 33.16
CA PHE A 238 -22.78 3.78 32.77
C PHE A 238 -22.70 3.41 31.29
N LEU A 239 -22.57 4.38 30.39
CA LEU A 239 -22.49 4.13 28.95
C LEU A 239 -21.25 3.32 28.59
N THR A 240 -20.09 3.66 29.16
CA THR A 240 -18.85 2.91 28.94
C THR A 240 -19.00 1.46 29.42
N LYS A 241 -19.54 1.24 30.61
CA LYS A 241 -19.78 -0.11 31.12
C LYS A 241 -20.74 -0.89 30.24
N THR A 242 -21.85 -0.28 29.83
CA THR A 242 -22.90 -0.95 29.06
C THR A 242 -22.47 -1.22 27.62
N LEU A 243 -21.79 -0.28 26.98
CA LEU A 243 -21.51 -0.31 25.54
C LEU A 243 -20.10 -0.82 25.22
N SER A 244 -19.07 -0.39 25.96
CA SER A 244 -17.69 -0.79 25.70
C SER A 244 -17.44 -2.24 26.06
N THR A 245 -17.92 -2.71 27.22
CA THR A 245 -17.58 -4.05 27.71
C THR A 245 -18.23 -5.18 26.89
N LYS A 246 -19.42 -4.92 26.36
CA LYS A 246 -20.22 -5.92 25.63
C LYS A 246 -20.11 -5.81 24.11
N TYR A 247 -19.95 -4.58 23.59
CA TYR A 247 -20.00 -4.32 22.15
C TYR A 247 -18.75 -3.64 21.61
N GLY A 248 -17.77 -3.30 22.45
CA GLY A 248 -16.53 -2.64 22.03
C GLY A 248 -16.70 -1.16 21.65
N PHE A 249 -17.86 -0.55 21.91
CA PHE A 249 -18.08 0.86 21.60
C PHE A 249 -17.44 1.78 22.64
N SER A 250 -16.63 2.71 22.16
CA SER A 250 -16.01 3.76 22.96
C SER A 250 -16.60 5.12 22.59
N TYR A 251 -16.80 5.98 23.58
CA TYR A 251 -17.32 7.34 23.40
C TYR A 251 -16.51 8.28 24.28
N LEU A 252 -16.20 9.50 23.81
CA LEU A 252 -15.40 10.52 24.49
C LEU A 252 -13.97 10.11 24.88
N LEU A 253 -13.77 9.08 25.69
CA LEU A 253 -12.46 8.61 26.12
C LEU A 253 -12.36 7.12 25.79
N PRO A 254 -11.76 6.75 24.65
CA PRO A 254 -11.54 5.35 24.31
C PRO A 254 -10.66 4.69 25.35
N ILE A 255 -11.14 3.55 25.87
CA ILE A 255 -10.44 2.74 26.85
C ILE A 255 -10.14 1.40 26.20
N SER A 256 -8.85 1.04 26.16
CA SER A 256 -8.40 -0.24 25.62
C SER A 256 -7.39 -0.90 26.54
N ILE A 257 -7.24 -2.21 26.39
CA ILE A 257 -6.23 -3.00 27.10
C ILE A 257 -5.21 -3.45 26.05
N GLY A 258 -3.94 -3.11 26.29
CA GLY A 258 -2.84 -3.44 25.39
C GLY A 258 -1.52 -3.48 26.13
N PRO A 259 -0.43 -3.90 25.46
CA PRO A 259 0.89 -3.99 26.07
C PRO A 259 1.36 -2.65 26.65
N ASP A 260 2.16 -2.68 27.71
CA ASP A 260 2.84 -1.49 28.23
C ASP A 260 4.05 -1.15 27.35
N ASP A 261 4.12 0.09 26.87
CA ASP A 261 5.22 0.59 26.03
C ASP A 261 6.59 0.48 26.73
N LYS A 262 6.61 0.50 28.07
CA LYS A 262 7.82 0.33 28.88
C LYS A 262 8.15 -1.12 29.16
N ASN A 263 7.16 -2.02 29.09
CA ASN A 263 7.37 -3.44 29.33
C ASN A 263 6.29 -4.30 28.63
N SER A 264 6.63 -4.89 27.50
CA SER A 264 5.70 -5.68 26.70
C SER A 264 5.29 -7.03 27.31
N THR A 265 5.77 -7.40 28.51
CA THR A 265 5.38 -8.66 29.17
C THR A 265 4.02 -8.60 29.86
N TRP A 266 3.44 -7.41 30.04
CA TRP A 266 2.14 -7.21 30.67
C TRP A 266 1.31 -6.18 29.93
N ASN A 267 -0.01 -6.23 30.17
CA ASN A 267 -0.96 -5.27 29.63
C ASN A 267 -1.27 -4.18 30.65
N VAL A 268 -1.55 -2.99 30.15
CA VAL A 268 -2.01 -1.83 30.92
C VAL A 268 -3.29 -1.26 30.29
N ILE A 269 -3.98 -0.43 31.07
CA ILE A 269 -5.12 0.33 30.58
C ILE A 269 -4.57 1.53 29.80
N HIS A 270 -5.00 1.64 28.55
CA HIS A 270 -4.74 2.79 27.69
C HIS A 270 -5.99 3.65 27.65
N ILE A 271 -5.83 4.95 27.90
CA ILE A 271 -6.88 5.96 27.75
C ILE A 271 -6.38 6.94 26.70
N ASN A 272 -7.13 7.10 25.62
CA ASN A 272 -6.73 7.94 24.50
C ASN A 272 -7.63 9.17 24.35
N GLN A 273 -7.24 10.08 23.44
CA GLN A 273 -8.03 11.25 23.09
C GLN A 273 -9.40 10.88 22.50
N PRO A 274 -10.38 11.79 22.56
CA PRO A 274 -11.68 11.59 21.95
C PRO A 274 -11.62 11.29 20.46
N GLN A 275 -12.50 10.40 20.03
CA GLN A 275 -12.84 10.22 18.62
C GLN A 275 -13.83 11.31 18.20
N LEU A 276 -13.66 11.79 16.96
CA LEU A 276 -14.53 12.78 16.34
C LEU A 276 -15.32 12.12 15.21
N GLY A 277 -16.47 12.67 14.83
CA GLY A 277 -17.29 12.17 13.73
C GLY A 277 -16.64 12.25 12.34
N LEU A 278 -15.74 13.21 12.13
CA LEU A 278 -14.92 13.34 10.93
C LEU A 278 -13.51 12.78 11.18
N ASP A 279 -12.89 12.22 10.13
CA ASP A 279 -11.64 11.47 10.19
C ASP A 279 -10.42 12.26 10.72
N SER A 280 -10.51 13.58 10.84
CA SER A 280 -9.43 14.42 11.36
C SER A 280 -9.96 15.66 12.08
N ARG A 281 -9.26 16.04 13.14
CA ARG A 281 -9.35 17.32 13.84
C ARG A 281 -9.31 18.51 12.87
N ASP A 282 -8.53 18.42 11.81
CA ASP A 282 -8.32 19.49 10.84
C ASP A 282 -9.60 19.85 10.07
N TYR A 283 -10.59 18.95 10.01
CA TYR A 283 -11.88 19.27 9.41
C TYR A 283 -12.75 20.18 10.28
N TYR A 284 -12.42 20.34 11.57
CA TYR A 284 -13.18 21.16 12.51
C TYR A 284 -12.56 22.54 12.74
N ILE A 285 -11.24 22.63 12.65
CA ILE A 285 -10.49 23.86 12.90
C ILE A 285 -10.14 24.58 11.60
N ASN A 286 -9.96 25.91 11.68
CA ASN A 286 -9.45 26.67 10.54
C ASN A 286 -7.98 26.33 10.31
N SER A 287 -7.63 26.14 9.05
CA SER A 287 -6.30 25.81 8.61
C SER A 287 -5.40 27.04 8.67
N THR A 288 -4.22 26.87 9.28
CA THR A 288 -3.18 27.90 9.32
C THR A 288 -1.90 27.37 8.67
N VAL A 289 -1.48 27.99 7.57
CA VAL A 289 -0.22 27.69 6.88
C VAL A 289 0.71 28.89 7.06
N ASN A 290 1.90 28.70 7.64
CA ASN A 290 2.86 29.79 7.93
C ASN A 290 2.24 30.97 8.72
N ASN A 291 1.40 30.66 9.72
CA ASN A 291 0.64 31.65 10.51
C ASN A 291 -0.35 32.51 9.70
N ARG A 292 -0.80 32.04 8.53
CA ARG A 292 -1.87 32.67 7.74
C ARG A 292 -2.99 31.67 7.50
N SER A 293 -4.23 32.15 7.52
CA SER A 293 -5.39 31.36 7.12
C SER A 293 -5.21 30.87 5.67
N ASP A 294 -5.54 29.62 5.39
CA ASP A 294 -5.66 29.08 4.03
C ASP A 294 -7.16 28.97 3.65
N PRO A 295 -7.70 29.97 2.94
CA PRO A 295 -9.15 30.06 2.68
C PRO A 295 -9.69 28.92 1.83
N ASP A 296 -8.87 28.33 0.95
CA ASP A 296 -9.32 27.25 0.06
C ASP A 296 -9.53 25.96 0.85
N THR A 297 -8.60 25.65 1.76
CA THR A 297 -8.75 24.53 2.70
C THR A 297 -9.92 24.76 3.66
N ASP A 298 -10.10 25.99 4.17
CA ASP A 298 -11.19 26.32 5.08
C ASP A 298 -12.56 26.17 4.40
N ALA A 299 -12.70 26.63 3.15
CA ALA A 299 -13.91 26.48 2.36
C ALA A 299 -14.23 25.00 2.08
N ARG A 300 -13.20 24.19 1.77
CA ARG A 300 -13.36 22.74 1.61
C ARG A 300 -13.81 22.07 2.90
N ASN A 301 -13.20 22.40 4.02
CA ASN A 301 -13.53 21.84 5.33
C ASN A 301 -14.96 22.23 5.75
N GLN A 302 -15.39 23.46 5.44
CA GLN A 302 -16.78 23.90 5.63
C GLN A 302 -17.75 23.00 4.86
N ILE A 303 -17.50 22.70 3.59
CA ILE A 303 -18.36 21.82 2.78
C ILE A 303 -18.45 20.41 3.41
N ILE A 304 -17.34 19.89 3.93
CA ILE A 304 -17.30 18.58 4.59
C ILE A 304 -18.15 18.59 5.87
N ARG A 305 -18.01 19.63 6.72
CA ARG A 305 -18.84 19.79 7.92
C ARG A 305 -20.32 19.91 7.58
N ASP A 306 -20.67 20.74 6.61
CA ASP A 306 -22.06 20.92 6.16
C ASP A 306 -22.63 19.59 5.63
N THR A 307 -21.83 18.80 4.91
CA THR A 307 -22.22 17.47 4.44
C THR A 307 -22.45 16.51 5.60
N TYR A 308 -21.57 16.51 6.61
CA TYR A 308 -21.73 15.70 7.82
C TYR A 308 -23.03 16.06 8.56
N ILE A 309 -23.34 17.36 8.74
CA ILE A 309 -24.60 17.82 9.34
C ILE A 309 -25.79 17.26 8.57
N ASN A 310 -25.77 17.41 7.24
CA ASN A 310 -26.88 17.00 6.38
C ASN A 310 -27.11 15.49 6.42
N VAL A 311 -26.04 14.68 6.33
CA VAL A 311 -26.12 13.22 6.38
C VAL A 311 -26.61 12.75 7.75
N ALA A 312 -26.02 13.26 8.84
CA ALA A 312 -26.42 12.87 10.19
C ALA A 312 -27.87 13.29 10.50
N SER A 313 -28.29 14.48 10.04
CA SER A 313 -29.67 14.94 10.20
C SER A 313 -30.66 14.10 9.40
N ALA A 314 -30.28 13.64 8.21
CA ALA A 314 -31.10 12.73 7.40
C ALA A 314 -31.21 11.35 8.06
N LEU A 315 -30.14 10.84 8.66
CA LEU A 315 -30.17 9.59 9.41
C LEU A 315 -31.14 9.68 10.61
N LEU A 316 -31.10 10.75 11.39
CA LEU A 316 -32.07 10.95 12.49
C LEU A 316 -33.52 10.98 11.99
N GLN A 317 -33.77 11.64 10.84
CA GLN A 317 -35.11 11.65 10.23
C GLN A 317 -35.56 10.25 9.80
N LEU A 318 -34.66 9.43 9.24
CA LEU A 318 -34.94 8.03 8.90
C LEU A 318 -35.27 7.19 10.15
N LEU A 319 -34.71 7.56 11.31
CA LEU A 319 -35.00 6.93 12.60
C LEU A 319 -36.28 7.49 13.28
N GLY A 320 -36.97 8.44 12.65
CA GLY A 320 -38.25 8.96 13.11
C GLY A 320 -38.18 10.23 13.97
N PHE A 321 -37.04 10.91 14.04
CA PHE A 321 -36.95 12.25 14.64
C PHE A 321 -37.56 13.32 13.72
N GLU A 322 -38.14 14.36 14.31
CA GLU A 322 -38.62 15.50 13.53
C GLU A 322 -37.44 16.24 12.87
N LYS A 323 -37.67 16.83 11.70
CA LYS A 323 -36.63 17.53 10.93
C LYS A 323 -35.93 18.63 11.74
N ASN A 324 -36.70 19.54 12.34
CA ASN A 324 -36.14 20.66 13.12
C ASN A 324 -35.36 20.16 14.34
N GLN A 325 -35.86 19.11 15.00
CA GLN A 325 -35.18 18.48 16.13
C GLN A 325 -33.86 17.85 15.68
N SER A 326 -33.87 17.14 14.56
CA SER A 326 -32.68 16.50 13.99
C SER A 326 -31.58 17.53 13.69
N GLU A 327 -31.92 18.60 12.97
CA GLU A 327 -30.97 19.67 12.65
C GLU A 327 -30.41 20.34 13.91
N THR A 328 -31.26 20.63 14.90
CA THR A 328 -30.81 21.23 16.17
C THR A 328 -29.82 20.31 16.89
N ARG A 329 -30.17 19.03 17.03
CA ARG A 329 -29.34 18.04 17.75
C ARG A 329 -28.00 17.80 17.07
N ILE A 330 -27.97 17.70 15.75
CA ILE A 330 -26.72 17.50 15.01
C ILE A 330 -25.84 18.75 15.06
N ASN A 331 -26.43 19.94 15.05
CA ASN A 331 -25.66 21.17 15.27
C ASN A 331 -25.03 21.20 16.67
N ASP A 332 -25.78 20.82 17.72
CA ASP A 332 -25.23 20.72 19.09
C ASP A 332 -24.05 19.73 19.16
N ILE A 333 -24.18 18.58 18.49
CA ILE A 333 -23.12 17.56 18.41
C ILE A 333 -21.88 18.12 17.70
N ILE A 334 -22.06 18.77 16.54
CA ILE A 334 -20.94 19.40 15.83
C ILE A 334 -20.23 20.44 16.69
N GLN A 335 -20.97 21.31 17.38
CA GLN A 335 -20.35 22.35 18.20
C GLN A 335 -19.51 21.72 19.32
N PHE A 336 -20.06 20.70 19.96
CA PHE A 336 -19.32 19.93 20.95
C PHE A 336 -18.08 19.24 20.36
N GLU A 337 -18.17 18.65 19.17
CA GLU A 337 -17.03 18.08 18.47
C GLU A 337 -15.97 19.12 18.07
N ILE A 338 -16.35 20.36 17.73
CA ILE A 338 -15.41 21.46 17.47
C ILE A 338 -14.64 21.84 18.74
N GLU A 339 -15.33 21.90 19.88
CA GLU A 339 -14.70 22.14 21.17
C GLU A 339 -13.72 21.01 21.52
N LEU A 340 -14.13 19.75 21.33
CA LEU A 340 -13.25 18.58 21.49
C LEU A 340 -12.06 18.61 20.53
N ALA A 341 -12.29 18.97 19.27
CA ALA A 341 -11.24 19.11 18.27
C ALA A 341 -10.22 20.16 18.70
N THR A 342 -10.65 21.23 19.36
CA THR A 342 -9.73 22.29 19.79
C THR A 342 -8.74 21.82 20.86
N ILE A 343 -9.17 20.92 21.77
CA ILE A 343 -8.35 20.42 22.89
C ILE A 343 -7.58 19.12 22.60
N SER A 344 -7.93 18.43 21.51
CA SER A 344 -7.31 17.18 21.08
C SER A 344 -6.01 17.39 20.31
#